data_AF-A0A7Y5NV06-F1
#
_entry.id   AF-A0A7Y5NV06-F1
#
_cell.length_a   1.000
_cell.length_b   1.000
_cell.length_c   1.000
_cell.angle_alpha   90.00
_cell.angle_beta   90.00
_cell.angle_gamma   90.00
#
_symmetry.space_group_name_H-M   'P 1'
#
loop_
_entity.id
_entity.type
_entity.pdbx_description
1 polymer ?
#
loop_
_entity_poly.entity_id
_entity_poly.type
_entity_poly.pdbx_seq_one_letter_code
_entity_poly.pdbx_strand_id
1 'polypeptide(L)'
;MRVALIWLLAVGCVEVEQDVPSEAWSDEIMGGRGTSTYIAVFVVDDRAAASDLRSAIAEQTARSFALLRDVPNDPAEWRPVDWQVIVALPSRQGSARFVGPNQVPALAQIWDDGPPDVEATVAAAVADELASLTAGDDAPFRPLETISDLSALLTGARPPVDDRESAFSSSLVNVKSSLVHVVLAASTDDDSPLPVDDYGLSEIERFKPLYSVVASVPGADQTACFGDTSTAPTTRIEAWMLSMEKVTFNLPCASWDFAKDGLFSIPQIDRLTGAMCTSQPIAESPDGEPACRVLAYLGDPDAPCDPARGWRDPLENGAPAVDPWGDLRRVCEVQPLEGADLAACQTSTPCEGCGSGWCRYKAGSEVSSELDEFCDVGGYPSRLRFVGGAHAGARAFFRVMCELEPLD
;
A
#
# COMPACT_ATOMS: atom_id res chain seq x y z
N MET A 1 16.13 -37.02 39.78
CA MET A 1 16.61 -36.78 38.41
C MET A 1 15.70 -37.50 37.43
N ARG A 2 14.75 -36.79 36.83
CA ARG A 2 13.96 -37.28 35.69
C ARG A 2 14.48 -36.54 34.47
N VAL A 3 15.14 -37.26 33.56
CA VAL A 3 15.57 -36.73 32.27
C VAL A 3 14.34 -36.78 31.37
N ALA A 4 13.81 -35.59 31.04
CA ALA A 4 12.77 -35.45 30.03
C ALA A 4 13.43 -35.58 28.65
N LEU A 5 13.11 -36.66 27.94
CA LEU A 5 13.47 -36.88 26.56
C LEU A 5 12.57 -35.98 25.71
N ILE A 6 13.08 -34.83 25.26
CA ILE A 6 12.41 -34.01 24.25
C ILE A 6 12.65 -34.69 22.91
N TRP A 7 11.61 -35.34 22.39
CA TRP A 7 11.56 -35.75 20.99
C TRP A 7 11.41 -34.48 20.15
N LEU A 8 12.50 -34.06 19.50
CA LEU A 8 12.42 -33.17 18.33
C LEU A 8 11.73 -33.95 17.22
N LEU A 9 10.44 -33.69 17.01
CA LEU A 9 9.79 -33.99 15.75
C LEU A 9 10.43 -33.08 14.70
N ALA A 10 11.34 -33.64 13.90
CA ALA A 10 11.74 -33.03 12.63
C ALA A 10 10.52 -33.10 11.71
N VAL A 11 9.66 -32.09 11.78
CA VAL A 11 8.76 -31.77 10.68
C VAL A 11 9.68 -31.43 9.53
N GLY A 12 9.77 -32.31 8.54
CA GLY A 12 10.53 -32.05 7.33
C GLY A 12 9.87 -30.88 6.60
N CYS A 13 10.32 -29.66 6.88
CA CYS A 13 10.08 -28.55 6.00
C CYS A 13 10.72 -28.93 4.67
N VAL A 14 9.89 -29.25 3.68
CA VAL A 14 10.35 -29.35 2.30
C VAL A 14 10.68 -27.92 1.92
N GLU A 15 11.96 -27.56 1.97
CA GLU A 15 12.42 -26.47 1.12
C GLU A 15 11.99 -26.88 -0.29
N VAL A 16 11.17 -26.04 -0.93
CA VAL A 16 10.94 -26.18 -2.35
C VAL A 16 12.30 -25.84 -2.97
N GLU A 17 13.15 -26.85 -3.10
CA GLU A 17 14.47 -26.79 -3.72
C GLU A 17 14.22 -26.46 -5.19
N GLN A 18 14.11 -25.16 -5.46
CA GLN A 18 13.97 -24.63 -6.78
C GLN A 18 15.39 -24.48 -7.31
N ASP A 19 15.76 -25.36 -8.24
CA ASP A 19 16.84 -25.10 -9.18
C ASP A 19 16.48 -23.82 -9.94
N VAL A 20 16.81 -22.64 -9.38
CA VAL A 20 16.79 -21.36 -10.06
C VAL A 20 18.21 -21.17 -10.59
N PRO A 21 18.47 -21.38 -11.89
CA PRO A 21 19.79 -21.17 -12.47
C PRO A 21 20.20 -19.72 -12.28
N SER A 22 21.37 -19.51 -11.69
CA SER A 22 21.93 -18.19 -11.40
C SER A 22 22.05 -17.34 -12.68
N GLU A 23 21.53 -16.10 -12.61
CA GLU A 23 21.61 -14.98 -13.57
C GLU A 23 20.55 -14.89 -14.69
N ALA A 24 19.82 -15.95 -15.05
CA ALA A 24 18.83 -15.92 -16.16
C ALA A 24 17.36 -15.76 -15.71
N TRP A 25 17.10 -15.57 -14.42
CA TRP A 25 15.75 -15.56 -13.85
C TRP A 25 15.49 -14.28 -13.05
N SER A 26 14.33 -13.66 -13.27
CA SER A 26 13.77 -12.71 -12.30
C SER A 26 12.94 -13.47 -11.28
N ASP A 27 13.12 -13.14 -10.00
CA ASP A 27 12.31 -13.63 -8.89
C ASP A 27 11.71 -12.42 -8.18
N GLU A 28 10.43 -12.19 -8.42
CA GLU A 28 9.73 -10.99 -8.00
C GLU A 28 8.53 -11.37 -7.13
N ILE A 29 8.29 -10.57 -6.08
CA ILE A 29 7.14 -10.75 -5.20
C ILE A 29 6.12 -9.66 -5.52
N MET A 30 4.94 -10.06 -6.01
CA MET A 30 3.79 -9.19 -6.19
C MET A 30 2.80 -9.38 -5.05
N GLY A 31 2.31 -8.27 -4.49
CA GLY A 31 1.53 -8.31 -3.25
C GLY A 31 2.44 -8.34 -2.02
N GLY A 32 2.11 -7.52 -1.03
CA GLY A 32 2.89 -7.40 0.20
C GLY A 32 2.77 -8.64 1.10
N ARG A 33 3.54 -8.64 2.20
CA ARG A 33 3.42 -9.62 3.28
C ARG A 33 2.11 -9.35 4.03
N GLY A 34 1.02 -9.96 3.58
CA GLY A 34 -0.33 -9.52 3.91
C GLY A 34 -0.90 -8.68 2.77
N THR A 35 -2.22 -8.59 2.63
CA THR A 35 -2.85 -7.48 1.88
C THR A 35 -2.06 -6.22 2.17
N SER A 36 -1.70 -5.43 1.15
CA SER A 36 -1.05 -4.15 1.37
C SER A 36 -2.01 -3.31 2.20
N THR A 37 -1.97 -3.42 3.53
CA THR A 37 -2.84 -2.65 4.39
C THR A 37 -2.35 -1.23 4.23
N TYR A 38 -3.22 -0.38 3.68
CA TYR A 38 -2.92 1.01 3.50
C TYR A 38 -3.42 1.76 4.72
N ILE A 39 -2.49 2.32 5.48
CA ILE A 39 -2.79 3.16 6.63
C ILE A 39 -2.70 4.60 6.18
N ALA A 40 -3.85 5.25 5.99
CA ALA A 40 -3.91 6.69 5.76
C ALA A 40 -4.00 7.42 7.10
N VAL A 41 -3.05 8.30 7.39
CA VAL A 41 -3.00 9.12 8.59
C VAL A 41 -3.31 10.56 8.22
N PHE A 42 -4.43 11.08 8.70
CA PHE A 42 -4.82 12.48 8.54
C PHE A 42 -4.42 13.27 9.78
N VAL A 43 -3.46 14.18 9.61
CA VAL A 43 -3.04 15.16 10.62
C VAL A 43 -3.53 16.51 10.13
N VAL A 44 -4.77 16.84 10.44
CA VAL A 44 -5.41 18.06 9.95
C VAL A 44 -5.60 19.03 11.11
N ASP A 45 -5.41 20.32 10.86
CA ASP A 45 -5.73 21.39 11.79
C ASP A 45 -7.16 21.29 12.31
N ASP A 46 -7.27 20.89 13.58
CA ASP A 46 -8.53 20.62 14.27
C ASP A 46 -9.09 21.86 14.98
N ARG A 47 -8.48 23.05 14.87
CA ARG A 47 -9.02 24.29 15.47
C ARG A 47 -10.24 24.80 14.72
N ALA A 48 -11.17 25.46 15.41
CA ALA A 48 -12.41 25.91 14.80
C ALA A 48 -12.19 26.82 13.57
N ALA A 49 -11.20 27.72 13.61
CA ALA A 49 -10.78 28.54 12.47
C ALA A 49 -10.37 27.78 11.18
N ALA A 50 -10.03 26.50 11.26
CA ALA A 50 -9.62 25.66 10.14
C ALA A 50 -10.77 24.83 9.51
N SER A 51 -12.03 25.24 9.68
CA SER A 51 -13.21 24.51 9.15
C SER A 51 -13.17 24.29 7.63
N ASP A 52 -12.76 25.30 6.88
CA ASP A 52 -12.73 25.25 5.42
C ASP A 52 -11.65 24.28 4.93
N LEU A 53 -10.51 24.25 5.62
CA LEU A 53 -9.42 23.30 5.38
C LEU A 53 -9.89 21.86 5.61
N ARG A 54 -10.54 21.58 6.73
CA ARG A 54 -11.09 20.24 7.03
C ARG A 54 -12.11 19.80 5.99
N SER A 55 -12.99 20.70 5.56
CA SER A 55 -13.98 20.44 4.52
C SER A 55 -13.32 20.10 3.18
N ALA A 56 -12.27 20.84 2.81
CA ALA A 56 -11.53 20.57 1.58
C ALA A 56 -10.80 19.22 1.62
N ILE A 57 -10.19 18.84 2.74
CA ILE A 57 -9.54 17.53 2.91
C ILE A 57 -10.55 16.39 2.83
N ALA A 58 -11.73 16.57 3.43
CA ALA A 58 -12.82 15.59 3.34
C ALA A 58 -13.28 15.39 1.89
N GLU A 59 -13.50 16.48 1.15
CA GLU A 59 -13.87 16.42 -0.27
C GLU A 59 -12.78 15.72 -1.10
N GLN A 60 -11.52 16.06 -0.86
CA GLN A 60 -10.39 15.48 -1.60
C GLN A 60 -10.16 14.01 -1.26
N THR A 61 -10.47 13.59 -0.04
CA THR A 61 -10.47 12.18 0.36
C THR A 61 -11.55 11.42 -0.42
N ALA A 62 -12.77 11.95 -0.49
CA ALA A 62 -13.85 11.36 -1.28
C ALA A 62 -13.50 11.28 -2.78
N ARG A 63 -12.88 12.33 -3.33
CA ARG A 63 -12.38 12.32 -4.72
C ARG A 63 -11.29 11.27 -4.93
N SER A 64 -10.34 11.15 -4.01
CA SER A 64 -9.23 10.19 -4.12
C SER A 64 -9.77 8.76 -4.14
N PHE A 65 -10.67 8.44 -3.20
CA PHE A 65 -11.36 7.16 -3.16
C PHE A 65 -12.21 6.89 -4.42
N ALA A 66 -12.86 7.91 -4.98
CA ALA A 66 -13.57 7.78 -6.26
C ALA A 66 -12.61 7.51 -7.42
N LEU A 67 -11.43 8.17 -7.46
CA LEU A 67 -10.40 7.89 -8.45
C LEU A 67 -9.90 6.45 -8.35
N LEU A 68 -9.75 5.89 -7.14
CA LEU A 68 -9.38 4.47 -6.98
C LEU A 68 -10.39 3.52 -7.61
N ARG A 69 -11.68 3.88 -7.54
CA ARG A 69 -12.76 3.12 -8.19
C ARG A 69 -12.75 3.28 -9.71
N ASP A 70 -12.37 4.46 -10.19
CA ASP A 70 -12.46 4.86 -11.60
C ASP A 70 -11.17 4.61 -12.41
N VAL A 71 -10.06 4.19 -11.77
CA VAL A 71 -8.91 3.59 -12.49
C VAL A 71 -9.48 2.49 -13.37
N PRO A 72 -9.08 2.36 -14.67
CA PRO A 72 -9.49 1.27 -15.54
C PRO A 72 -9.13 -0.07 -14.91
N ASN A 73 -10.00 -0.53 -14.03
CA ASN A 73 -9.94 -1.82 -13.42
C ASN A 73 -10.06 -2.76 -14.60
N ASP A 74 -9.01 -3.51 -14.87
CA ASP A 74 -9.26 -4.82 -15.43
C ASP A 74 -10.28 -5.47 -14.47
N PRO A 75 -11.53 -5.68 -14.89
CA PRO A 75 -12.56 -6.24 -14.01
C PRO A 75 -12.17 -7.63 -13.48
N ALA A 76 -11.13 -8.21 -14.07
CA ALA A 76 -10.54 -9.48 -13.71
C ALA A 76 -9.29 -9.35 -12.79
N GLU A 77 -8.60 -8.20 -12.78
CA GLU A 77 -7.44 -7.88 -11.93
C GLU A 77 -7.90 -7.20 -10.64
N TRP A 78 -8.57 -7.98 -9.81
CA TRP A 78 -9.11 -7.51 -8.54
C TRP A 78 -8.00 -7.39 -7.48
N ARG A 79 -7.88 -6.22 -6.84
CA ARG A 79 -6.84 -5.94 -5.83
C ARG A 79 -7.43 -5.67 -4.44
N PRO A 80 -7.29 -6.60 -3.48
CA PRO A 80 -7.69 -6.32 -2.11
C PRO A 80 -6.66 -5.43 -1.43
N VAL A 81 -6.95 -4.14 -1.32
CA VAL A 81 -6.24 -3.23 -0.42
C VAL A 81 -7.12 -3.07 0.81
N ASP A 82 -6.68 -3.60 1.95
CA ASP A 82 -7.33 -3.28 3.22
C ASP A 82 -6.96 -1.84 3.57
N TRP A 83 -7.95 -0.99 3.85
CA TRP A 83 -7.70 0.39 4.25
C TRP A 83 -7.94 0.54 5.74
N GLN A 84 -7.03 1.25 6.40
CA GLN A 84 -7.25 1.73 7.75
C GLN A 84 -6.95 3.23 7.77
N VAL A 85 -7.89 4.01 8.28
CA VAL A 85 -7.73 5.45 8.41
C VAL A 85 -7.54 5.82 9.88
N ILE A 86 -6.56 6.67 10.12
CA ILE A 86 -6.28 7.27 11.43
C ILE A 86 -6.49 8.78 11.28
N VAL A 87 -7.36 9.35 12.09
CA VAL A 87 -7.51 10.80 12.23
C VAL A 87 -6.77 11.23 13.49
N ALA A 88 -5.70 11.97 13.32
CA ALA A 88 -4.87 12.51 14.38
C ALA A 88 -5.20 13.98 14.63
N LEU A 89 -5.33 14.36 15.91
CA LEU A 89 -5.86 15.64 16.37
C LEU A 89 -4.75 16.48 17.01
N PRO A 90 -4.02 17.28 16.23
CA PRO A 90 -2.78 17.91 16.65
C PRO A 90 -2.94 18.97 17.75
N SER A 91 -4.15 19.48 17.99
CA SER A 91 -4.43 20.37 19.12
C SER A 91 -4.83 19.67 20.42
N ARG A 92 -4.90 18.33 20.42
CA ARG A 92 -5.20 17.53 21.62
C ARG A 92 -3.94 16.91 22.24
N GLN A 93 -4.04 16.55 23.51
CA GLN A 93 -2.98 15.87 24.26
C GLN A 93 -3.41 14.47 24.69
N GLY A 94 -2.41 13.59 24.89
CA GLY A 94 -2.62 12.22 25.35
C GLY A 94 -3.37 11.36 24.34
N SER A 95 -4.00 10.28 24.82
CA SER A 95 -4.66 9.27 23.99
C SER A 95 -5.91 9.75 23.24
N ALA A 96 -6.46 10.91 23.61
CA ALA A 96 -7.56 11.54 22.89
C ALA A 96 -7.14 12.14 21.53
N ARG A 97 -5.83 12.15 21.25
CA ARG A 97 -5.23 12.65 20.00
C ARG A 97 -5.45 11.72 18.80
N PHE A 98 -5.73 10.43 19.01
CA PHE A 98 -5.88 9.47 17.93
C PHE A 98 -7.30 8.88 17.88
N VAL A 99 -7.88 8.94 16.68
CA VAL A 99 -9.13 8.27 16.32
C VAL A 99 -8.82 7.27 15.21
N GLY A 100 -9.26 6.03 15.39
CA GLY A 100 -9.08 4.97 14.42
C GLY A 100 -10.21 3.93 14.46
N PRO A 101 -10.02 2.78 13.81
CA PRO A 101 -11.06 1.76 13.64
C PRO A 101 -11.67 1.22 14.94
N ASN A 102 -10.93 1.24 16.06
CA ASN A 102 -11.48 0.82 17.36
C ASN A 102 -12.59 1.73 17.88
N GLN A 103 -12.57 3.02 17.54
CA GLN A 103 -13.61 3.97 17.94
C GLN A 103 -14.66 4.16 16.84
N VAL A 104 -14.21 4.19 15.59
CA VAL A 104 -15.05 4.43 14.41
C VAL A 104 -14.79 3.30 13.42
N PRO A 105 -15.55 2.19 13.49
CA PRO A 105 -15.31 1.02 12.65
C PRO A 105 -15.33 1.31 11.15
N ALA A 106 -16.08 2.33 10.72
CA ALA A 106 -16.14 2.78 9.33
C ALA A 106 -14.82 3.39 8.79
N LEU A 107 -13.84 3.68 9.66
CA LEU A 107 -12.48 4.06 9.25
C LEU A 107 -11.62 2.85 8.83
N ALA A 108 -12.12 1.62 8.98
CA ALA A 108 -11.48 0.46 8.40
C ALA A 108 -12.35 -0.16 7.32
N GLN A 109 -11.70 -0.54 6.23
CA GLN A 109 -12.23 -1.41 5.20
C GLN A 109 -11.38 -2.67 5.16
N ILE A 110 -12.01 -3.80 5.45
CA ILE A 110 -11.45 -5.12 5.16
C ILE A 110 -12.17 -5.61 3.91
N TRP A 111 -11.42 -5.77 2.83
CA TRP A 111 -11.97 -5.85 1.48
C TRP A 111 -12.84 -7.11 1.26
N ASP A 112 -12.51 -8.23 1.90
CA ASP A 112 -13.24 -9.50 1.77
C ASP A 112 -14.69 -9.45 2.32
N ASP A 113 -15.04 -8.44 3.12
CA ASP A 113 -16.34 -8.32 3.81
C ASP A 113 -17.14 -7.06 3.42
N GLY A 114 -16.69 -6.30 2.40
CA GLY A 114 -17.20 -4.96 2.09
C GLY A 114 -18.37 -4.89 1.09
N PRO A 115 -19.41 -4.05 1.30
CA PRO A 115 -20.38 -3.70 0.24
C PRO A 115 -19.74 -2.95 -0.94
N PRO A 116 -20.41 -2.85 -2.10
CA PRO A 116 -19.88 -2.19 -3.31
C PRO A 116 -19.63 -0.67 -3.21
N ASP A 117 -19.91 -0.02 -2.08
CA ASP A 117 -19.73 1.43 -1.83
C ASP A 117 -18.85 1.70 -0.59
N VAL A 118 -17.91 0.81 -0.26
CA VAL A 118 -17.13 0.94 0.98
C VAL A 118 -16.21 2.16 0.95
N GLU A 119 -15.64 2.52 -0.19
CA GLU A 119 -14.76 3.68 -0.30
C GLU A 119 -15.52 4.98 0.01
N ALA A 120 -16.78 5.07 -0.41
CA ALA A 120 -17.67 6.17 -0.04
C ALA A 120 -18.01 6.17 1.46
N THR A 121 -18.12 4.99 2.07
CA THR A 121 -18.35 4.83 3.52
C THR A 121 -17.13 5.31 4.32
N VAL A 122 -15.93 4.91 3.92
CA VAL A 122 -14.67 5.37 4.55
C VAL A 122 -14.51 6.88 4.38
N ALA A 123 -14.72 7.40 3.17
CA ALA A 123 -14.64 8.84 2.91
C ALA A 123 -15.65 9.64 3.75
N ALA A 124 -16.88 9.16 3.90
CA ALA A 124 -17.88 9.77 4.76
C ALA A 124 -17.48 9.74 6.24
N ALA A 125 -16.94 8.62 6.72
CA ALA A 125 -16.44 8.51 8.10
C ALA A 125 -15.28 9.49 8.36
N VAL A 126 -14.35 9.66 7.41
CA VAL A 126 -13.29 10.67 7.51
C VAL A 126 -13.89 12.07 7.58
N ALA A 127 -14.86 12.39 6.74
CA ALA A 127 -15.54 13.69 6.74
C ALA A 127 -16.23 13.98 8.08
N ASP A 128 -16.95 13.01 8.63
CA ASP A 128 -17.66 13.12 9.91
C ASP A 128 -16.69 13.32 11.08
N GLU A 129 -15.57 12.60 11.09
CA GLU A 129 -14.54 12.76 12.13
C GLU A 129 -13.83 14.12 12.03
N LEU A 130 -13.44 14.55 10.82
CA LEU A 130 -12.86 15.87 10.61
C LEU A 130 -13.84 17.00 10.99
N ALA A 131 -15.15 16.82 10.77
CA ALA A 131 -16.15 17.82 11.13
C ALA A 131 -16.44 17.86 12.64
N SER A 132 -16.48 16.71 13.30
CA SER A 132 -16.90 16.60 14.70
C SER A 132 -15.81 16.99 15.72
N LEU A 133 -14.55 16.89 15.32
CA LEU A 133 -13.40 17.09 16.20
C LEU A 133 -12.87 18.51 16.05
N THR A 134 -13.39 19.41 16.90
CA THR A 134 -12.93 20.81 16.95
C THR A 134 -12.27 21.14 18.29
N ALA A 135 -11.08 21.72 18.22
CA ALA A 135 -10.41 22.42 19.30
C ALA A 135 -10.79 23.90 19.30
N GLY A 136 -10.59 24.57 20.44
CA GLY A 136 -10.74 26.03 20.51
C GLY A 136 -9.71 26.75 19.63
N ASP A 137 -10.02 27.97 19.21
CA ASP A 137 -9.15 28.75 18.29
C ASP A 137 -7.74 28.99 18.85
N ASP A 138 -7.62 29.13 20.17
CA ASP A 138 -6.34 29.36 20.86
C ASP A 138 -5.63 28.06 21.30
N ALA A 139 -6.12 26.89 20.90
CA ALA A 139 -5.45 25.64 21.23
C ALA A 139 -4.10 25.55 20.52
N PRO A 140 -3.03 25.07 21.19
CA PRO A 140 -1.74 24.90 20.52
C PRO A 140 -1.89 23.90 19.38
N PHE A 141 -1.28 24.15 18.23
CA PHE A 141 -1.33 23.24 17.08
C PHE A 141 0.02 22.53 16.92
N ARG A 142 0.07 21.24 17.27
CA ARG A 142 1.33 20.47 17.37
C ARG A 142 1.37 19.26 16.43
N PRO A 143 1.36 19.48 15.11
CA PRO A 143 1.37 18.39 14.13
C PRO A 143 2.65 17.55 14.19
N LEU A 144 3.82 18.15 14.43
CA LEU A 144 5.09 17.40 14.42
C LEU A 144 5.20 16.46 15.63
N GLU A 145 4.87 16.94 16.82
CA GLU A 145 4.75 16.11 18.02
C GLU A 145 3.74 14.97 17.80
N THR A 146 2.59 15.28 17.20
CA THR A 146 1.53 14.32 16.93
C THR A 146 1.96 13.21 15.97
N ILE A 147 2.63 13.59 14.88
CA ILE A 147 3.17 12.64 13.89
C ILE A 147 4.23 11.76 14.53
N SER A 148 5.19 12.34 15.26
CA SER A 148 6.26 11.60 15.93
C SER A 148 5.72 10.62 16.97
N ASP A 149 4.77 11.07 17.81
CA ASP A 149 4.14 10.22 18.83
C ASP A 149 3.33 9.07 18.22
N LEU A 150 2.58 9.34 17.16
CA LEU A 150 1.84 8.29 16.44
C LEU A 150 2.80 7.30 15.80
N SER A 151 3.85 7.79 15.15
CA SER A 151 4.89 6.99 14.53
C SER A 151 5.53 6.04 15.56
N ALA A 152 5.96 6.57 16.70
CA ALA A 152 6.54 5.76 17.76
C ALA A 152 5.55 4.69 18.28
N LEU A 153 4.26 5.00 18.32
CA LEU A 153 3.21 4.06 18.76
C LEU A 153 2.98 2.95 17.73
N LEU A 154 2.83 3.30 16.45
CA LEU A 154 2.59 2.36 15.34
C LEU A 154 3.75 1.37 15.17
N THR A 155 4.97 1.88 15.34
CA THR A 155 6.21 1.11 15.18
C THR A 155 6.56 0.28 16.42
N GLY A 156 5.89 0.55 17.55
CA GLY A 156 6.18 -0.04 18.85
C GLY A 156 7.46 0.50 19.50
N ALA A 157 8.04 1.58 18.97
CA ALA A 157 9.17 2.28 19.58
C ALA A 157 8.83 2.90 20.93
N ARG A 158 7.54 3.23 21.15
CA ARG A 158 6.99 3.51 22.49
C ARG A 158 5.81 2.58 22.80
N PRO A 159 5.64 2.16 24.07
CA PRO A 159 4.42 1.45 24.47
C PRO A 159 3.22 2.42 24.53
N PRO A 160 1.99 1.89 24.43
CA PRO A 160 0.78 2.65 24.74
C PRO A 160 0.82 3.09 26.22
N VAL A 161 0.37 4.32 26.50
CA VAL A 161 0.41 4.88 27.87
C VAL A 161 -0.86 4.62 28.68
N ASP A 162 -1.95 4.21 28.02
CA ASP A 162 -3.22 3.89 28.66
C ASP A 162 -4.04 2.84 27.87
N ASP A 163 -5.22 2.48 28.39
CA ASP A 163 -6.12 1.49 27.78
C ASP A 163 -6.63 1.95 26.41
N ARG A 164 -6.73 3.26 26.18
CA ARG A 164 -7.23 3.83 24.92
C ARG A 164 -6.19 3.68 23.81
N GLU A 165 -4.93 4.02 24.06
CA GLU A 165 -3.85 3.75 23.11
C GLU A 165 -3.63 2.25 22.92
N SER A 166 -3.78 1.45 23.98
CA SER A 166 -3.66 -0.01 23.87
C SER A 166 -4.73 -0.60 22.95
N ALA A 167 -5.98 -0.14 23.08
CA ALA A 167 -7.07 -0.54 22.20
C ALA A 167 -6.88 -0.03 20.76
N PHE A 168 -6.40 1.21 20.60
CA PHE A 168 -6.07 1.79 19.30
C PHE A 168 -5.00 0.95 18.57
N SER A 169 -3.84 0.73 19.19
CA SER A 169 -2.74 -0.06 18.61
C SER A 169 -3.16 -1.49 18.28
N SER A 170 -4.01 -2.10 19.10
CA SER A 170 -4.50 -3.47 18.88
C SER A 170 -5.52 -3.58 17.74
N SER A 171 -6.14 -2.46 17.34
CA SER A 171 -7.13 -2.46 16.24
C SER A 171 -6.52 -2.30 14.86
N LEU A 172 -5.25 -1.90 14.80
CA LEU A 172 -4.53 -1.76 13.55
C LEU A 172 -3.94 -3.13 13.18
N VAL A 173 -4.20 -3.54 11.94
CA VAL A 173 -3.84 -4.85 11.43
C VAL A 173 -2.57 -4.71 10.60
N ASN A 174 -1.61 -5.62 10.77
CA ASN A 174 -0.43 -5.71 9.91
C ASN A 174 0.37 -4.40 9.77
N VAL A 175 0.40 -3.52 10.79
CA VAL A 175 1.11 -2.23 10.74
C VAL A 175 2.55 -2.37 10.24
N LYS A 176 3.24 -3.44 10.63
CA LYS A 176 4.64 -3.71 10.25
C LYS A 176 4.85 -4.05 8.78
N SER A 177 3.80 -4.39 8.04
CA SER A 177 3.82 -4.65 6.60
C SER A 177 2.86 -3.73 5.84
N SER A 178 2.37 -2.68 6.50
CA SER A 178 1.46 -1.70 5.92
C SER A 178 2.21 -0.59 5.18
N LEU A 179 1.57 -0.04 4.15
CA LEU A 179 1.98 1.24 3.57
C LEU A 179 1.35 2.35 4.42
N VAL A 180 2.15 3.28 4.93
CA VAL A 180 1.65 4.35 5.81
C VAL A 180 1.75 5.68 5.10
N HIS A 181 0.64 6.27 4.69
CA HIS A 181 0.60 7.58 4.05
C HIS A 181 0.14 8.64 5.04
N VAL A 182 0.88 9.73 5.18
CA VAL A 182 0.55 10.81 6.12
C VAL A 182 0.09 12.04 5.35
N VAL A 183 -1.14 12.47 5.54
CA VAL A 183 -1.66 13.73 5.02
C VAL A 183 -1.59 14.76 6.15
N LEU A 184 -0.68 15.73 6.04
CA LEU A 184 -0.57 16.86 6.96
C LEU A 184 -1.25 18.09 6.34
N ALA A 185 -2.31 18.59 6.93
CA ALA A 185 -2.99 19.78 6.41
C ALA A 185 -3.10 20.84 7.51
N ALA A 186 -2.42 21.97 7.33
CA ALA A 186 -2.24 22.98 8.37
C ALA A 186 -2.76 24.35 7.91
N SER A 187 -3.39 25.11 8.82
CA SER A 187 -3.74 26.52 8.58
C SER A 187 -2.83 27.51 9.32
N THR A 188 -1.95 27.00 10.19
CA THR A 188 -0.83 27.76 10.76
C THR A 188 0.41 26.88 10.84
N ASP A 189 1.53 27.47 11.26
CA ASP A 189 2.76 26.71 11.54
C ASP A 189 2.67 25.89 12.84
N ASP A 190 3.67 25.04 13.06
CA ASP A 190 3.83 24.11 14.19
C ASP A 190 4.23 24.79 15.52
N ASP A 191 3.46 24.52 16.59
CA ASP A 191 3.73 24.95 17.97
C ASP A 191 4.46 23.88 18.81
N SER A 192 5.01 22.83 18.19
CA SER A 192 5.62 21.73 18.93
C SER A 192 6.90 22.19 19.65
N PRO A 193 7.15 21.76 20.90
CA PRO A 193 8.13 22.41 21.78
C PRO A 193 9.61 22.10 21.47
N LEU A 194 9.90 20.95 20.86
CA LEU A 194 11.25 20.52 20.50
C LEU A 194 11.72 21.13 19.16
N PRO A 195 13.05 21.16 18.92
CA PRO A 195 13.61 21.39 17.60
C PRO A 195 13.03 20.46 16.54
N VAL A 196 12.99 20.93 15.29
CA VAL A 196 12.47 20.18 14.14
C VAL A 196 13.15 18.82 13.96
N ASP A 197 14.48 18.76 14.11
CA ASP A 197 15.28 17.55 13.92
C ASP A 197 14.93 16.42 14.92
N ASP A 198 14.30 16.77 16.05
CA ASP A 198 13.88 15.80 17.06
C ASP A 198 12.59 15.05 16.67
N TYR A 199 11.84 15.53 15.65
CA TYR A 199 10.64 14.88 15.14
C TYR A 199 10.89 14.00 13.90
N GLY A 200 12.12 13.51 13.74
CA GLY A 200 12.47 12.64 12.61
C GLY A 200 11.63 11.36 12.55
N LEU A 201 11.36 10.89 11.33
CA LEU A 201 10.56 9.68 11.06
C LEU A 201 11.37 8.39 10.96
N SER A 202 12.61 8.38 11.49
CA SER A 202 13.55 7.27 11.36
C SER A 202 12.98 5.91 11.78
N GLU A 203 12.01 5.87 12.70
CA GLU A 203 11.34 4.64 13.11
C GLU A 203 10.32 4.14 12.06
N ILE A 204 9.58 5.03 11.39
CA ILE A 204 8.72 4.67 10.25
C ILE A 204 9.57 4.30 9.03
N GLU A 205 10.70 4.97 8.81
CA GLU A 205 11.60 4.66 7.69
C GLU A 205 12.12 3.21 7.72
N ARG A 206 12.21 2.59 8.91
CA ARG A 206 12.56 1.17 9.06
C ARG A 206 11.55 0.24 8.39
N PHE A 207 10.32 0.70 8.18
CA PHE A 207 9.26 -0.06 7.50
C PHE A 207 9.27 0.09 5.97
N LYS A 208 10.32 0.69 5.36
CA LYS A 208 10.61 0.83 3.90
C LYS A 208 9.44 0.56 2.90
N PRO A 209 9.16 1.43 1.90
CA PRO A 209 9.55 2.84 1.73
C PRO A 209 8.42 3.70 1.11
N LEU A 210 7.19 3.67 1.61
CA LEU A 210 6.14 4.54 1.05
C LEU A 210 5.38 5.23 2.18
N TYR A 211 6.05 6.17 2.83
CA TYR A 211 5.36 7.29 3.45
C TYR A 211 5.48 8.48 2.50
N SER A 212 4.34 9.01 2.11
CA SER A 212 4.27 10.33 1.50
C SER A 212 3.70 11.26 2.56
N VAL A 213 4.27 12.45 2.63
CA VAL A 213 3.74 13.54 3.45
C VAL A 213 3.27 14.63 2.50
N VAL A 214 1.95 14.75 2.39
CA VAL A 214 1.35 15.88 1.69
C VAL A 214 1.14 16.97 2.73
N ALA A 215 1.79 18.12 2.56
CA ALA A 215 1.64 19.27 3.45
C ALA A 215 0.94 20.43 2.74
N SER A 216 0.20 21.23 3.49
CA SER A 216 -0.25 22.55 3.03
C SER A 216 -0.18 23.52 4.19
N VAL A 217 0.48 24.66 3.98
CA VAL A 217 0.70 25.70 5.00
C VAL A 217 0.43 27.07 4.36
N PRO A 218 -0.31 27.99 5.01
CA PRO A 218 -0.58 29.30 4.43
C PRO A 218 0.69 30.13 4.27
N GLY A 219 0.85 30.77 3.11
CA GLY A 219 1.97 31.67 2.82
C GLY A 219 3.19 31.01 2.17
N ALA A 220 3.19 29.69 1.97
CA ALA A 220 4.21 29.02 1.16
C ALA A 220 4.22 29.58 -0.27
N ASP A 221 5.40 29.82 -0.84
CA ASP A 221 5.57 30.34 -2.19
C ASP A 221 5.03 29.32 -3.22
N GLN A 222 4.05 29.75 -4.01
CA GLN A 222 3.38 28.95 -5.04
C GLN A 222 4.31 28.50 -6.17
N THR A 223 5.53 29.05 -6.28
CA THR A 223 6.51 28.61 -7.28
C THR A 223 7.31 27.37 -6.87
N ALA A 224 7.24 26.95 -5.60
CA ALA A 224 7.97 25.81 -5.05
C ALA A 224 7.15 24.49 -5.04
N CYS A 225 6.23 24.32 -5.98
CA CYS A 225 5.31 23.16 -6.06
C CYS A 225 6.00 21.80 -6.16
N PHE A 226 7.27 21.78 -6.54
CA PHE A 226 8.17 20.65 -6.39
C PHE A 226 9.39 21.20 -5.69
N GLY A 227 9.65 20.73 -4.46
CA GLY A 227 10.60 21.32 -3.52
C GLY A 227 11.83 21.90 -4.19
N ASP A 228 11.80 23.22 -4.42
CA ASP A 228 13.02 23.94 -4.70
C ASP A 228 13.77 24.06 -3.38
N THR A 229 14.53 23.00 -3.07
CA THR A 229 15.38 22.90 -1.88
C THR A 229 16.45 23.99 -1.85
N SER A 230 16.56 24.84 -2.88
CA SER A 230 17.47 25.98 -2.90
C SER A 230 17.00 27.17 -2.06
N THR A 231 15.72 27.19 -1.66
CA THR A 231 15.17 28.23 -0.78
C THR A 231 15.19 27.78 0.69
N ALA A 232 15.52 28.71 1.60
CA ALA A 232 15.49 28.44 3.03
C ALA A 232 14.03 28.29 3.49
N PRO A 233 13.71 27.32 4.38
CA PRO A 233 12.35 27.13 4.87
C PRO A 233 11.87 28.37 5.62
N THR A 234 10.62 28.75 5.40
CA THR A 234 9.96 29.89 6.04
C THR A 234 9.09 29.49 7.22
N THR A 235 8.74 28.20 7.32
CA THR A 235 7.96 27.62 8.42
C THR A 235 8.68 26.43 9.05
N ARG A 236 8.30 26.05 10.28
CA ARG A 236 8.82 24.87 10.97
C ARG A 236 8.39 23.59 10.28
N ILE A 237 7.16 23.53 9.76
CA ILE A 237 6.68 22.40 8.97
C ILE A 237 7.53 22.23 7.70
N GLU A 238 7.84 23.31 6.97
CA GLU A 238 8.73 23.26 5.79
C GLU A 238 10.13 22.77 6.16
N ALA A 239 10.71 23.28 7.26
CA ALA A 239 12.02 22.85 7.73
C ALA A 239 12.02 21.34 8.06
N TRP A 240 10.95 20.86 8.70
CA TRP A 240 10.79 19.44 9.01
C TRP A 240 10.68 18.59 7.76
N MET A 241 9.89 19.02 6.78
CA MET A 241 9.78 18.32 5.50
C MET A 241 11.12 18.22 4.76
N LEU A 242 11.87 19.33 4.70
CA LEU A 242 13.20 19.34 4.08
C LEU A 242 14.19 18.42 4.81
N SER A 243 14.10 18.32 6.15
CA SER A 243 14.97 17.46 6.95
C SER A 243 14.79 15.96 6.67
N MET A 244 13.65 15.56 6.09
CA MET A 244 13.33 14.15 5.83
C MET A 244 13.87 13.63 4.49
N GLU A 245 14.45 14.47 3.63
CA GLU A 245 15.10 14.16 2.32
C GLU A 245 14.31 13.31 1.28
N LYS A 246 13.18 12.67 1.64
CA LYS A 246 12.50 11.61 0.88
C LYS A 246 10.99 11.80 0.71
N VAL A 247 10.46 12.97 1.09
CA VAL A 247 9.03 13.25 0.98
C VAL A 247 8.71 13.76 -0.43
N THR A 248 7.80 13.07 -1.14
CA THR A 248 7.18 13.61 -2.36
C THR A 248 6.32 14.81 -1.99
N PHE A 249 6.70 15.99 -2.46
CA PHE A 249 5.97 17.24 -2.23
C PHE A 249 4.75 17.31 -3.14
N ASN A 250 3.55 17.40 -2.55
CA ASN A 250 2.37 17.93 -3.23
C ASN A 250 1.88 19.13 -2.42
N LEU A 251 2.58 20.27 -2.51
CA LEU A 251 2.07 21.52 -1.95
C LEU A 251 0.93 22.01 -2.86
N PRO A 252 -0.30 22.25 -2.37
CA PRO A 252 -1.36 22.82 -3.20
C PRO A 252 -0.97 24.22 -3.66
N CYS A 253 -0.86 24.41 -4.99
CA CYS A 253 -0.22 25.58 -5.59
C CYS A 253 -1.08 26.85 -5.70
N ALA A 254 -2.36 26.83 -5.32
CA ALA A 254 -3.22 28.04 -5.35
C ALA A 254 -4.58 27.85 -4.65
N SER A 255 -5.01 26.61 -4.46
CA SER A 255 -6.29 26.20 -3.88
C SER A 255 -6.08 24.83 -3.24
N TRP A 256 -6.93 24.41 -2.29
CA TRP A 256 -6.97 23.05 -1.73
C TRP A 256 -7.26 21.93 -2.76
N ASP A 257 -7.04 22.23 -4.04
CA ASP A 257 -7.01 21.30 -5.15
C ASP A 257 -5.61 20.69 -5.16
N PHE A 258 -5.40 19.71 -4.28
CA PHE A 258 -4.40 18.67 -4.53
C PHE A 258 -4.66 18.20 -5.97
N ALA A 259 -3.62 18.13 -6.79
CA ALA A 259 -3.72 18.02 -8.25
C ALA A 259 -4.75 16.99 -8.75
N LYS A 260 -5.00 16.96 -10.06
CA LYS A 260 -5.87 15.98 -10.76
C LYS A 260 -5.75 14.51 -10.28
N ASP A 261 -4.65 14.17 -9.61
CA ASP A 261 -4.25 12.84 -9.17
C ASP A 261 -4.71 12.46 -7.74
N GLY A 262 -5.37 13.36 -6.99
CA GLY A 262 -5.90 13.10 -5.63
C GLY A 262 -4.88 13.20 -4.48
N LEU A 263 -5.34 12.95 -3.24
CA LEU A 263 -4.50 12.89 -2.02
C LEU A 263 -3.60 11.65 -2.01
N PHE A 264 -4.13 10.52 -2.48
CA PHE A 264 -3.38 9.29 -2.62
C PHE A 264 -2.84 9.26 -4.05
N SER A 265 -1.56 9.57 -4.24
CA SER A 265 -0.97 9.54 -5.58
C SER A 265 -1.10 8.13 -6.16
N ILE A 266 -1.84 8.03 -7.26
CA ILE A 266 -2.11 6.81 -8.04
C ILE A 266 -0.85 6.02 -8.45
N PRO A 267 0.36 6.61 -8.66
CA PRO A 267 1.55 5.84 -9.05
C PRO A 267 1.95 4.74 -8.06
N GLN A 268 1.54 4.81 -6.79
CA GLN A 268 1.77 3.73 -5.82
C GLN A 268 0.74 2.61 -5.93
N ILE A 269 -0.46 2.92 -6.40
CA ILE A 269 -1.52 1.95 -6.68
C ILE A 269 -1.28 1.27 -8.02
N ASP A 270 -0.56 1.92 -8.92
CA ASP A 270 -0.03 1.27 -10.12
C ASP A 270 1.09 0.26 -9.84
N ARG A 271 1.78 0.34 -8.70
CA ARG A 271 2.59 -0.79 -8.19
C ARG A 271 1.74 -1.96 -7.71
N LEU A 272 0.48 -1.70 -7.36
CA LEU A 272 -0.48 -2.75 -7.06
C LEU A 272 -0.98 -3.41 -8.36
N THR A 273 -0.89 -2.69 -9.51
CA THR A 273 -0.60 -3.15 -10.89
C THR A 273 -0.34 -4.63 -11.18
N GLY A 274 0.52 -5.22 -10.35
CA GLY A 274 1.36 -6.31 -10.83
C GLY A 274 2.34 -5.88 -11.94
N ALA A 275 2.44 -4.59 -12.27
CA ALA A 275 3.47 -4.06 -13.16
C ALA A 275 4.85 -4.15 -12.49
N MET A 276 5.46 -5.32 -12.59
CA MET A 276 6.86 -5.52 -12.21
C MET A 276 7.76 -5.03 -13.34
N CYS A 277 8.85 -4.35 -12.99
CA CYS A 277 9.90 -3.99 -13.93
C CYS A 277 11.01 -5.02 -13.82
N THR A 278 11.29 -5.74 -14.90
CA THR A 278 12.42 -6.66 -15.01
C THR A 278 13.61 -5.95 -15.62
N SER A 279 14.83 -6.42 -15.34
CA SER A 279 16.06 -5.85 -15.94
C SER A 279 16.23 -6.18 -17.42
N GLN A 280 15.46 -7.15 -17.92
CA GLN A 280 15.50 -7.67 -19.29
C GLN A 280 14.06 -8.08 -19.69
N PRO A 281 13.75 -8.22 -20.99
CA PRO A 281 12.48 -8.79 -21.42
C PRO A 281 12.28 -10.20 -20.85
N ILE A 282 11.05 -10.55 -20.50
CA ILE A 282 10.68 -11.94 -20.18
C ILE A 282 10.77 -12.78 -21.46
N ALA A 283 11.50 -13.89 -21.37
CA ALA A 283 11.65 -14.86 -22.45
C ALA A 283 10.28 -15.46 -22.85
N GLU A 284 10.05 -15.58 -24.15
CA GLU A 284 8.87 -16.26 -24.68
C GLU A 284 9.25 -17.63 -25.29
N SER A 285 8.38 -18.62 -25.10
CA SER A 285 8.44 -19.87 -25.83
C SER A 285 8.23 -19.63 -27.33
N PRO A 286 8.52 -20.61 -28.21
CA PRO A 286 8.24 -20.50 -29.63
C PRO A 286 6.76 -20.21 -29.97
N ASP A 287 5.85 -20.56 -29.08
CA ASP A 287 4.40 -20.31 -29.19
C ASP A 287 4.00 -18.93 -28.64
N GLY A 288 4.96 -18.14 -28.18
CA GLY A 288 4.75 -16.78 -27.64
C GLY A 288 4.26 -16.76 -26.20
N GLU A 289 4.37 -17.88 -25.48
CA GLU A 289 4.01 -17.96 -24.06
C GLU A 289 5.18 -17.50 -23.19
N PRO A 290 4.95 -16.63 -22.19
CA PRO A 290 6.01 -16.22 -21.27
C PRO A 290 6.51 -17.42 -20.46
N ALA A 291 7.82 -17.59 -20.39
CA ALA A 291 8.49 -18.61 -19.59
C ALA A 291 8.48 -18.23 -18.09
N CYS A 292 7.28 -18.11 -17.51
CA CYS A 292 7.08 -17.75 -16.12
C CYS A 292 6.33 -18.83 -15.34
N ARG A 293 6.61 -18.89 -14.04
CA ARG A 293 5.82 -19.62 -13.04
C ARG A 293 5.32 -18.66 -11.99
N VAL A 294 4.03 -18.74 -11.68
CA VAL A 294 3.40 -17.87 -10.68
C VAL A 294 2.91 -18.70 -9.50
N LEU A 295 3.46 -18.44 -8.32
CA LEU A 295 3.11 -19.10 -7.07
C LEU A 295 2.36 -18.14 -6.15
N ALA A 296 1.11 -18.44 -5.83
CA ALA A 296 0.35 -17.80 -4.76
C ALA A 296 0.73 -18.42 -3.41
N TYR A 297 1.21 -17.60 -2.49
CA TYR A 297 1.47 -17.96 -1.10
C TYR A 297 0.29 -17.46 -0.25
N LEU A 298 -0.51 -18.37 0.31
CA LEU A 298 -1.74 -18.03 1.02
C LEU A 298 -1.48 -17.76 2.50
N GLY A 299 -2.29 -16.86 3.06
CA GLY A 299 -2.22 -16.46 4.45
C GLY A 299 -2.37 -17.62 5.44
N ASP A 300 -3.28 -18.55 5.12
CA ASP A 300 -3.59 -19.75 5.89
C ASP A 300 -2.80 -20.95 5.33
N PRO A 301 -1.91 -21.60 6.12
CA PRO A 301 -1.14 -22.76 5.68
C PRO A 301 -1.97 -24.00 5.37
N ASP A 302 -3.22 -24.07 5.85
CA ASP A 302 -4.13 -25.20 5.64
C ASP A 302 -5.15 -24.94 4.52
N ALA A 303 -5.14 -23.75 3.90
CA ALA A 303 -6.06 -23.41 2.82
C ALA A 303 -5.85 -24.35 1.60
N PRO A 304 -6.92 -24.79 0.92
CA PRO A 304 -6.78 -25.55 -0.31
C PRO A 304 -6.42 -24.63 -1.49
N CYS A 305 -5.72 -25.17 -2.49
CA CYS A 305 -5.61 -24.51 -3.79
C CYS A 305 -6.94 -24.63 -4.53
N ASP A 306 -7.64 -23.51 -4.69
CA ASP A 306 -8.97 -23.46 -5.32
C ASP A 306 -8.89 -23.56 -6.85
N PRO A 307 -9.30 -24.68 -7.47
CA PRO A 307 -9.27 -24.81 -8.93
C PRO A 307 -10.21 -23.83 -9.63
N ALA A 308 -11.25 -23.34 -8.95
CA ALA A 308 -12.15 -22.32 -9.51
C ALA A 308 -11.44 -20.97 -9.69
N ARG A 309 -10.34 -20.73 -8.96
CA ARG A 309 -9.43 -19.59 -9.15
C ARG A 309 -8.29 -19.89 -10.13
N GLY A 310 -8.31 -21.05 -10.80
CA GLY A 310 -7.23 -21.46 -11.70
C GLY A 310 -5.96 -21.85 -10.94
N TRP A 311 -6.08 -22.25 -9.68
CA TRP A 311 -4.95 -22.66 -8.85
C TRP A 311 -4.81 -24.17 -8.84
N ARG A 312 -3.56 -24.65 -8.89
CA ARG A 312 -3.22 -26.05 -8.63
C ARG A 312 -2.24 -26.17 -7.48
N ASP A 313 -2.21 -27.33 -6.86
CA ASP A 313 -1.19 -27.67 -5.88
C ASP A 313 0.13 -27.99 -6.60
N PRO A 314 1.20 -27.19 -6.45
CA PRO A 314 2.48 -27.49 -7.06
C PRO A 314 3.22 -28.63 -6.33
N LEU A 315 2.78 -29.01 -5.13
CA LEU A 315 3.39 -30.05 -4.31
C LEU A 315 2.41 -31.22 -4.25
N GLU A 316 2.84 -32.44 -4.57
CA GLU A 316 1.93 -33.61 -4.66
C GLU A 316 1.12 -33.90 -3.38
N ASN A 317 1.47 -33.29 -2.25
CA ASN A 317 0.86 -33.52 -0.94
C ASN A 317 0.26 -32.26 -0.29
N GLY A 318 0.33 -31.11 -0.94
CA GLY A 318 -0.15 -29.86 -0.35
C GLY A 318 0.60 -29.42 0.91
N ALA A 319 1.87 -29.77 1.00
CA ALA A 319 2.70 -29.31 2.09
C ALA A 319 2.81 -27.77 2.04
N PRO A 320 2.70 -27.07 3.18
CA PRO A 320 3.03 -25.65 3.22
C PRO A 320 4.55 -25.48 3.00
N ALA A 321 4.93 -24.34 2.45
CA ALA A 321 6.33 -23.95 2.27
C ALA A 321 6.66 -22.76 3.16
N VAL A 322 7.95 -22.60 3.47
CA VAL A 322 8.45 -21.40 4.12
C VAL A 322 8.56 -20.30 3.07
N ASP A 323 7.90 -19.16 3.30
CA ASP A 323 7.98 -18.01 2.42
C ASP A 323 9.35 -17.30 2.53
N PRO A 324 9.69 -16.35 1.63
CA PRO A 324 10.97 -15.63 1.66
C PRO A 324 11.25 -14.89 2.99
N TRP A 325 10.24 -14.76 3.86
CA TRP A 325 10.36 -14.10 5.15
C TRP A 325 10.30 -15.05 6.35
N GLY A 326 10.31 -16.36 6.12
CA GLY A 326 10.36 -17.37 7.17
C GLY A 326 9.02 -17.82 7.72
N ASP A 327 7.88 -17.35 7.19
CA ASP A 327 6.56 -17.81 7.64
C ASP A 327 6.15 -19.08 6.89
N LEU A 328 5.46 -19.98 7.58
CA LEU A 328 4.87 -21.16 6.96
C LEU A 328 3.58 -20.77 6.24
N ARG A 329 3.51 -21.01 4.93
CA ARG A 329 2.39 -20.62 4.05
C ARG A 329 1.96 -21.77 3.18
N ARG A 330 0.68 -21.79 2.80
CA ARG A 330 0.23 -22.66 1.72
C ARG A 330 0.73 -22.10 0.40
N VAL A 331 1.23 -22.95 -0.50
CA VAL A 331 1.62 -22.53 -1.86
C VAL A 331 0.70 -23.16 -2.89
N CYS A 332 0.25 -22.34 -3.84
CA CYS A 332 -0.58 -22.73 -4.97
C CYS A 332 0.01 -22.16 -6.25
N GLU A 333 0.03 -22.91 -7.36
CA GLU A 333 0.50 -22.40 -8.64
C GLU A 333 -0.70 -21.91 -9.46
N VAL A 334 -0.66 -20.64 -9.86
CA VAL A 334 -1.68 -20.06 -10.74
C VAL A 334 -1.40 -20.53 -12.16
N GLN A 335 -2.39 -21.13 -12.80
CA GLN A 335 -2.24 -21.64 -14.16
C GLN A 335 -2.29 -20.51 -15.19
N PRO A 336 -1.46 -20.58 -16.25
CA PRO A 336 -1.65 -19.71 -17.39
C PRO A 336 -3.01 -20.03 -18.04
N LEU A 337 -3.64 -19.02 -18.62
CA LEU A 337 -4.80 -19.25 -19.48
C LEU A 337 -4.36 -19.99 -20.75
N GLU A 338 -5.29 -20.72 -21.35
CA GLU A 338 -5.08 -21.44 -22.60
C GLU A 338 -6.12 -21.04 -23.65
N GLY A 339 -5.81 -21.26 -24.93
CA GLY A 339 -6.77 -21.14 -26.02
C GLY A 339 -7.39 -19.75 -26.17
N ALA A 340 -8.72 -19.69 -26.25
CA ALA A 340 -9.46 -18.45 -26.50
C ALA A 340 -9.33 -17.44 -25.34
N ASP A 341 -9.27 -17.93 -24.09
CA ASP A 341 -9.14 -17.10 -22.91
C ASP A 341 -7.76 -16.43 -22.87
N LEU A 342 -6.70 -17.16 -23.24
CA LEU A 342 -5.35 -16.60 -23.39
C LEU A 342 -5.33 -15.48 -24.44
N ALA A 343 -5.86 -15.75 -25.63
CA ALA A 343 -5.88 -14.76 -26.72
C ALA A 343 -6.67 -13.50 -26.36
N ALA A 344 -7.81 -13.65 -25.68
CA ALA A 344 -8.61 -12.54 -25.18
C ALA A 344 -7.86 -11.75 -24.10
N CYS A 345 -7.28 -12.44 -23.11
CA CYS A 345 -6.52 -11.83 -22.02
C CYS A 345 -5.35 -11.00 -22.55
N GLN A 346 -4.65 -11.49 -23.57
CA GLN A 346 -3.51 -10.80 -24.17
C GLN A 346 -3.87 -9.52 -24.93
N THR A 347 -5.11 -9.35 -25.37
CA THR A 347 -5.49 -8.30 -26.34
C THR A 347 -6.60 -7.37 -25.87
N SER A 348 -7.30 -7.69 -24.78
CA SER A 348 -8.52 -6.99 -24.35
C SER A 348 -8.58 -6.81 -22.84
N THR A 349 -8.52 -5.57 -22.35
CA THR A 349 -8.58 -5.25 -20.90
C THR A 349 -9.81 -5.84 -20.19
N PRO A 350 -11.02 -5.94 -20.77
CA PRO A 350 -12.13 -6.58 -20.06
C PRO A 350 -12.05 -8.11 -19.89
N CYS A 351 -11.37 -8.84 -20.80
CA CYS A 351 -11.36 -10.32 -20.86
C CYS A 351 -12.73 -10.96 -20.52
N GLU A 352 -13.82 -10.49 -21.15
CA GLU A 352 -15.16 -10.94 -20.82
C GLU A 352 -15.33 -12.45 -21.03
N GLY A 353 -15.70 -13.16 -19.97
CA GLY A 353 -15.96 -14.61 -20.01
C GLY A 353 -14.72 -15.49 -19.92
N CYS A 354 -13.53 -14.92 -19.76
CA CYS A 354 -12.31 -15.70 -19.50
C CYS A 354 -12.43 -16.50 -18.19
N GLY A 355 -11.94 -17.75 -18.20
CA GLY A 355 -11.71 -18.51 -16.99
C GLY A 355 -10.65 -17.86 -16.09
N SER A 356 -10.47 -18.42 -14.90
CA SER A 356 -9.48 -17.94 -13.94
C SER A 356 -8.08 -18.41 -14.30
N GLY A 357 -7.13 -17.48 -14.38
CA GLY A 357 -5.71 -17.77 -14.63
C GLY A 357 -4.90 -16.50 -14.80
N TRP A 358 -3.72 -16.62 -15.41
CA TRP A 358 -2.88 -15.47 -15.75
C TRP A 358 -2.45 -15.46 -17.23
N CYS A 359 -2.09 -14.29 -17.74
CA CYS A 359 -1.49 -14.12 -19.06
C CYS A 359 -0.47 -12.96 -19.08
N ARG A 360 0.30 -12.81 -20.16
CA ARG A 360 1.09 -11.60 -20.44
C ARG A 360 0.33 -10.68 -21.39
N TYR A 361 -0.05 -9.49 -20.95
CA TYR A 361 -0.77 -8.52 -21.75
C TYR A 361 0.09 -7.99 -22.91
N LYS A 362 -0.41 -8.09 -24.15
CA LYS A 362 0.27 -7.69 -25.39
C LYS A 362 -0.40 -6.51 -26.10
N ALA A 363 -1.49 -5.95 -25.56
CA ALA A 363 -2.31 -4.99 -26.32
C ALA A 363 -1.55 -3.70 -26.70
N GLY A 364 -2.07 -3.07 -27.75
CA GLY A 364 -1.41 -2.04 -28.55
C GLY A 364 -0.96 -0.77 -27.82
N SER A 365 -0.20 0.03 -28.57
CA SER A 365 0.62 1.18 -28.16
C SER A 365 -0.01 2.28 -27.29
N GLU A 366 -1.31 2.25 -27.01
CA GLU A 366 -2.00 3.29 -26.22
C GLU A 366 -1.96 3.02 -24.71
N VAL A 367 -2.13 1.77 -24.26
CA VAL A 367 -1.94 1.42 -22.84
C VAL A 367 -0.45 1.20 -22.53
N SER A 368 0.35 0.90 -23.56
CA SER A 368 1.77 0.61 -23.37
C SER A 368 2.56 1.85 -22.96
N SER A 369 2.23 3.06 -23.42
CA SER A 369 3.03 4.25 -23.08
C SER A 369 3.01 4.58 -21.59
N GLU A 370 1.87 4.43 -20.90
CA GLU A 370 1.77 4.73 -19.46
C GLU A 370 2.50 3.67 -18.61
N LEU A 371 2.40 2.39 -18.99
CA LEU A 371 3.13 1.31 -18.30
C LEU A 371 4.62 1.28 -18.63
N ASP A 372 5.01 1.67 -19.84
CA ASP A 372 6.42 1.76 -20.27
C ASP A 372 7.13 2.96 -19.61
N GLU A 373 6.39 4.02 -19.25
CA GLU A 373 6.89 5.15 -18.44
C GLU A 373 7.13 4.77 -16.96
N PHE A 374 6.58 3.63 -16.50
CA PHE A 374 6.67 3.22 -15.10
C PHE A 374 8.04 2.66 -14.72
N CYS A 375 8.72 2.00 -15.65
CA CYS A 375 10.02 1.41 -15.40
C CYS A 375 11.13 2.45 -15.54
N ASP A 376 12.10 2.42 -14.62
CA ASP A 376 13.33 3.19 -14.75
C ASP A 376 13.97 2.96 -16.13
N VAL A 377 14.74 3.93 -16.61
CA VAL A 377 15.41 3.85 -17.92
C VAL A 377 16.19 2.52 -18.03
N GLY A 378 15.74 1.63 -18.92
CA GLY A 378 16.31 0.30 -19.14
C GLY A 378 15.57 -0.86 -18.46
N GLY A 379 14.53 -0.60 -17.68
CA GLY A 379 13.61 -1.62 -17.16
C GLY A 379 12.52 -1.99 -18.17
N TYR A 380 12.02 -3.21 -18.07
CA TYR A 380 11.00 -3.77 -18.94
C TYR A 380 9.76 -4.15 -18.12
N PRO A 381 8.56 -3.64 -18.44
CA PRO A 381 7.37 -4.05 -17.71
C PRO A 381 7.05 -5.51 -18.04
N SER A 382 6.81 -6.32 -17.00
CA SER A 382 6.43 -7.73 -17.10
C SER A 382 5.10 -7.94 -17.81
N ARG A 383 4.17 -6.97 -17.65
CA ARG A 383 2.81 -6.98 -18.19
C ARG A 383 2.03 -8.25 -17.83
N LEU A 384 2.33 -8.86 -16.69
CA LEU A 384 1.57 -10.01 -16.20
C LEU A 384 0.20 -9.54 -15.71
N ARG A 385 -0.81 -10.35 -15.99
CA ARG A 385 -2.22 -10.03 -15.74
C ARG A 385 -2.92 -11.25 -15.18
N PHE A 386 -3.72 -11.06 -14.13
CA PHE A 386 -4.50 -12.10 -13.47
C PHE A 386 -5.98 -11.86 -13.74
N VAL A 387 -6.70 -12.89 -14.17
CA VAL A 387 -8.11 -12.75 -14.57
C VAL A 387 -9.00 -13.81 -13.93
N GLY A 388 -10.32 -13.64 -14.04
CA GLY A 388 -11.35 -14.58 -13.57
C GLY A 388 -11.38 -14.81 -12.06
N GLY A 389 -10.66 -14.01 -11.26
CA GLY A 389 -10.54 -14.25 -9.82
C GLY A 389 -9.31 -15.05 -9.41
N ALA A 390 -8.33 -15.19 -10.32
CA ALA A 390 -7.04 -15.84 -10.03
C ALA A 390 -6.12 -15.06 -9.06
N HIS A 391 -6.57 -13.90 -8.58
CA HIS A 391 -5.87 -13.07 -7.60
C HIS A 391 -5.65 -13.84 -6.28
N ALA A 392 -4.51 -13.58 -5.64
CA ALA A 392 -4.20 -13.99 -4.29
C ALA A 392 -5.21 -13.29 -3.36
N GLY A 393 -6.07 -14.06 -2.68
CA GLY A 393 -7.07 -13.52 -1.73
C GLY A 393 -6.42 -12.76 -0.56
N ALA A 394 -7.21 -12.37 0.45
CA ALA A 394 -6.64 -11.62 1.57
C ALA A 394 -5.46 -12.34 2.23
N ARG A 395 -4.40 -11.57 2.50
CA ARG A 395 -3.14 -12.01 3.12
C ARG A 395 -2.33 -13.01 2.31
N ALA A 396 -2.57 -13.08 1.01
CA ALA A 396 -1.78 -13.85 0.08
C ALA A 396 -0.94 -12.93 -0.81
N PHE A 397 0.16 -13.45 -1.34
CA PHE A 397 1.01 -12.75 -2.31
C PHE A 397 1.42 -13.71 -3.42
N PHE A 398 1.85 -13.17 -4.55
CA PHE A 398 2.44 -13.93 -5.64
C PHE A 398 3.96 -13.83 -5.59
N ARG A 399 4.62 -14.95 -5.83
CA ARG A 399 6.01 -15.01 -6.26
C ARG A 399 6.02 -15.40 -7.73
N VAL A 400 6.59 -14.54 -8.56
CA VAL A 400 6.72 -14.76 -9.99
C VAL A 400 8.17 -15.03 -10.32
N MET A 401 8.41 -16.16 -10.95
CA MET A 401 9.72 -16.52 -11.46
C MET A 401 9.63 -16.57 -12.98
N CYS A 402 10.39 -15.73 -13.67
CA CYS A 402 10.42 -15.70 -15.13
C CYS A 402 11.85 -15.90 -15.64
N GLU A 403 11.98 -16.65 -16.73
CA GLU A 403 13.20 -16.65 -17.53
C GLU A 403 13.29 -15.33 -18.31
N LEU A 404 14.49 -14.76 -18.39
CA LEU A 404 14.77 -13.49 -19.05
C LEU A 404 15.53 -13.69 -20.36
N GLU A 405 15.28 -12.82 -21.34
CA GLU A 405 16.03 -12.80 -22.60
C GLU A 405 17.46 -12.27 -22.37
N PRO A 406 18.49 -12.93 -22.93
CA PRO A 406 19.86 -12.41 -22.86
C PRO A 406 19.95 -11.04 -23.56
N LEU A 407 20.68 -10.10 -22.96
CA LEU A 407 21.01 -8.82 -23.59
C LEU A 407 22.05 -9.04 -24.69
N ASP A 408 21.73 -8.60 -25.90
CA ASP A 408 22.65 -8.58 -27.04
C ASP A 408 23.76 -7.52 -26.94
#